data_AF-A0AA35TAU9-F1
#
_entry.id   AF-A0AA35TAU9-F1
#
_cell.length_a   1.000
_cell.length_b   1.000
_cell.length_c   1.000
_cell.angle_alpha   90.00
_cell.angle_beta   90.00
_cell.angle_gamma   90.00
#
_symmetry.space_group_name_H-M   'P 1'
#
loop_
_entity.id
_entity.type
_entity.pdbx_description
1 polymer ?
#
loop_
_entity_poly.entity_id
_entity_poly.type
_entity_poly.pdbx_seq_one_letter_code
_entity_poly.pdbx_strand_id
1 'polypeptide(L)'
;MKLGRILCYKWTEKGTVYVHWPYCSQLCTYCNFNKYISNHRSSVDHTGMTKCLVKELTSLIKLSGIGTVTSVYFGGGTPSLAKPETIQAVLNTIREQACLTENAEVTLEANPTSAQTEKLRTFKTAGVTRLSVGVQSFLDEDLKLMNRDHSVAESEHCLKVAQKLFPDRFNIDVIFGRPHQTLSSWVKELRKAIGVGSKHVSLYQLTVERGTPLARAVNRNEVVD
;
A
#
# COMPACT_ATOMS: atom_id res chain seq x y z
N MET A 1 -24.71 -43.44 9.62
CA MET A 1 -23.45 -42.68 9.80
C MET A 1 -23.79 -41.21 9.95
N LYS A 2 -23.71 -40.67 11.17
CA LYS A 2 -23.82 -39.23 11.42
C LYS A 2 -22.51 -38.60 10.94
N LEU A 3 -22.52 -37.89 9.82
CA LEU A 3 -21.41 -37.01 9.43
C LEU A 3 -21.18 -36.02 10.56
N GLY A 4 -20.02 -36.13 11.20
CA GLY A 4 -19.61 -35.25 12.28
C GLY A 4 -19.73 -33.81 11.84
N ARG A 5 -20.47 -33.01 12.60
CA ARG A 5 -20.42 -31.56 12.50
C ARG A 5 -18.95 -31.17 12.64
N ILE A 6 -18.35 -30.68 11.56
CA ILE A 6 -17.14 -29.88 11.66
C ILE A 6 -17.54 -28.75 12.61
N LEU A 7 -17.01 -28.79 13.83
CA LEU A 7 -17.08 -27.70 14.78
C LEU A 7 -16.37 -26.53 14.11
N CYS A 8 -17.15 -25.75 13.35
CA CYS A 8 -16.75 -24.43 12.90
C CYS A 8 -16.69 -23.61 14.18
N TYR A 9 -15.51 -23.61 14.80
CA TYR A 9 -15.27 -22.81 15.97
C TYR A 9 -15.57 -21.36 15.58
N LYS A 10 -16.64 -20.79 16.16
CA LYS A 10 -16.98 -19.37 16.05
C LYS A 10 -15.92 -18.56 16.81
N TRP A 11 -14.71 -18.43 16.25
CA TRP A 11 -13.63 -17.75 16.97
C TRP A 11 -13.81 -16.24 17.00
N THR A 12 -14.48 -15.61 16.01
CA THR A 12 -14.69 -14.15 15.99
C THR A 12 -15.89 -13.72 15.15
N GLU A 13 -16.85 -12.99 15.75
CA GLU A 13 -17.93 -12.33 14.99
C GLU A 13 -17.44 -11.16 14.13
N LYS A 14 -16.32 -10.52 14.53
CA LYS A 14 -15.72 -9.35 13.87
C LYS A 14 -14.28 -9.63 13.43
N GLY A 15 -13.90 -9.16 12.25
CA GLY A 15 -12.54 -9.30 11.71
C GLY A 15 -12.10 -8.13 10.84
N THR A 16 -10.88 -8.25 10.33
CA THR A 16 -10.24 -7.33 9.39
C THR A 16 -9.73 -8.10 8.18
N VAL A 17 -9.82 -7.50 6.99
CA VAL A 17 -9.37 -8.15 5.74
C VAL A 17 -8.13 -7.43 5.22
N TYR A 18 -7.03 -8.16 5.07
CA TYR A 18 -5.86 -7.69 4.31
C TYR A 18 -5.88 -8.28 2.91
N VAL A 19 -5.67 -7.44 1.90
CA VAL A 19 -5.67 -7.83 0.49
C VAL A 19 -4.31 -7.49 -0.08
N HIS A 20 -3.54 -8.53 -0.42
CA HIS A 20 -2.21 -8.36 -0.98
C HIS A 20 -2.29 -8.13 -2.49
N TRP A 21 -1.83 -6.97 -2.96
CA TRP A 21 -1.60 -6.71 -4.37
C TRP A 21 -0.11 -6.86 -4.67
N PRO A 22 0.31 -7.87 -5.43
CA PRO A 22 1.72 -8.22 -5.49
C PRO A 22 2.48 -7.50 -6.62
N TYR A 23 1.91 -6.53 -7.32
CA TYR A 23 2.59 -5.90 -8.47
C TYR A 23 3.10 -4.50 -8.17
N CYS A 24 4.31 -4.20 -8.65
CA CYS A 24 4.92 -2.87 -8.67
C CYS A 24 5.32 -2.47 -10.09
N SER A 25 5.27 -1.18 -10.42
CA SER A 25 5.81 -0.62 -11.67
C SER A 25 7.34 -0.61 -11.66
N GLN A 26 7.93 -0.37 -10.47
CA GLN A 26 9.35 -0.15 -10.29
C GLN A 26 9.89 -0.93 -9.09
N LEU A 27 11.10 -1.46 -9.23
CA LEU A 27 11.82 -2.12 -8.13
C LEU A 27 12.61 -1.09 -7.32
N CYS A 28 12.12 -0.71 -6.15
CA CYS A 28 12.87 0.14 -5.22
C CYS A 28 14.13 -0.60 -4.73
N THR A 29 15.24 0.12 -4.56
CA THR A 29 16.55 -0.51 -4.25
C THR A 29 16.57 -1.24 -2.91
N TYR A 30 15.76 -0.79 -1.95
CA TYR A 30 15.70 -1.32 -0.58
C TYR A 30 14.58 -2.33 -0.35
N CYS A 31 13.62 -2.45 -1.26
CA CYS A 31 12.37 -3.17 -0.98
C CYS A 31 12.58 -4.69 -0.95
N ASN A 32 12.35 -5.30 0.21
CA ASN A 32 12.40 -6.75 0.44
C ASN A 32 11.01 -7.42 0.48
N PHE A 33 9.91 -6.67 0.29
CA PHE A 33 8.56 -7.23 0.30
C PHE A 33 8.32 -8.27 -0.81
N ASN A 34 7.24 -9.04 -0.71
CA ASN A 34 6.78 -9.90 -1.79
C ASN A 34 6.15 -9.03 -2.89
N LYS A 35 6.75 -9.04 -4.08
CA LYS A 35 6.27 -8.29 -5.25
C LYS A 35 6.84 -8.84 -6.55
N TYR A 36 6.10 -8.60 -7.63
CA TYR A 36 6.44 -8.83 -9.02
C TYR A 36 6.50 -7.48 -9.73
N ILE A 37 7.51 -7.29 -10.57
CA ILE A 37 7.61 -6.07 -11.37
C ILE A 37 6.78 -6.25 -12.63
N SER A 38 5.72 -5.46 -12.77
CA SER A 38 4.96 -5.36 -14.01
C SER A 38 5.66 -4.37 -14.94
N ASN A 39 6.30 -4.87 -15.99
CA ASN A 39 6.99 -4.05 -16.98
C ASN A 39 6.54 -4.45 -18.40
N HIS A 40 7.19 -3.92 -19.43
CA HIS A 40 6.86 -4.21 -20.84
C HIS A 40 6.84 -5.70 -21.21
N ARG A 41 7.44 -6.58 -20.40
CA ARG A 41 7.47 -8.04 -20.62
C ARG A 41 6.44 -8.81 -19.78
N SER A 42 5.80 -8.17 -18.80
CA SER A 42 4.83 -8.77 -17.88
C SER A 42 3.77 -7.73 -17.51
N SER A 43 2.69 -7.66 -18.27
CA SER A 43 1.52 -6.86 -17.89
C SER A 43 0.68 -7.61 -16.86
N VAL A 44 0.04 -6.85 -15.98
CA VAL A 44 -0.87 -7.44 -14.98
C VAL A 44 -2.13 -7.95 -15.70
N ASP A 45 -2.44 -9.23 -15.56
CA ASP A 45 -3.78 -9.74 -15.88
C ASP A 45 -4.76 -9.28 -14.80
N HIS A 46 -5.28 -8.07 -14.95
CA HIS A 46 -6.21 -7.48 -14.00
C HIS A 46 -7.50 -8.29 -13.84
N THR A 47 -7.98 -8.91 -14.92
CA THR A 47 -9.20 -9.71 -14.90
C THR A 47 -8.98 -11.00 -14.12
N GLY A 48 -7.89 -11.72 -14.42
CA GLY A 48 -7.49 -12.91 -13.68
C GLY A 48 -7.24 -12.60 -12.20
N MET A 49 -6.48 -11.54 -11.90
CA MET A 49 -6.18 -11.12 -10.52
C MET A 49 -7.47 -10.84 -9.74
N THR A 50 -8.41 -10.09 -10.33
CA THR A 50 -9.69 -9.78 -9.67
C THR A 50 -10.50 -11.05 -9.39
N LYS A 51 -10.59 -11.96 -10.37
CA LYS A 51 -11.30 -13.25 -10.21
C LYS A 51 -10.67 -14.11 -9.11
N CYS A 52 -9.34 -14.18 -9.06
CA CYS A 52 -8.62 -14.93 -8.03
C CYS A 52 -8.85 -14.34 -6.64
N LEU A 53 -8.71 -13.02 -6.46
CA LEU A 53 -8.94 -12.34 -5.19
C LEU A 53 -10.37 -12.55 -4.68
N VAL A 54 -11.38 -12.40 -5.54
CA VAL A 54 -12.79 -12.61 -5.18
C VAL A 54 -13.04 -14.06 -4.76
N LYS A 55 -12.51 -15.03 -5.50
CA LYS A 55 -12.68 -16.46 -5.20
C LYS A 55 -12.01 -16.84 -3.87
N GLU A 56 -10.78 -16.38 -3.66
CA GLU A 56 -10.04 -16.62 -2.43
C GLU A 56 -10.74 -15.97 -1.23
N LEU A 57 -11.09 -14.69 -1.33
CA LEU A 57 -11.79 -13.95 -0.28
C LEU A 57 -13.10 -14.64 0.12
N THR A 58 -13.91 -15.06 -0.85
CA THR A 58 -15.16 -15.80 -0.61
C THR A 58 -14.91 -17.07 0.22
N SER A 59 -13.82 -17.78 -0.09
CA SER A 59 -13.45 -19.01 0.60
C SER A 59 -12.96 -18.71 2.02
N LEU A 60 -12.10 -17.70 2.18
CA LEU A 60 -11.50 -17.32 3.46
C LEU A 60 -12.52 -16.74 4.45
N ILE A 61 -13.48 -15.93 3.99
CA ILE A 61 -14.56 -15.43 4.87
C ILE A 61 -15.39 -16.59 5.41
N LYS A 62 -15.77 -17.55 4.55
CA LYS A 62 -16.53 -18.74 4.96
C LYS A 62 -15.75 -19.63 5.93
N LEU A 63 -14.46 -19.86 5.67
CA LEU A 63 -13.60 -20.70 6.51
C LEU A 63 -13.30 -20.06 7.87
N SER A 64 -13.10 -18.74 7.90
CA SER A 64 -12.84 -18.00 9.13
C SER A 64 -14.08 -17.83 10.01
N GLY A 65 -15.27 -17.85 9.42
CA GLY A 65 -16.53 -17.65 10.14
C GLY A 65 -16.77 -16.21 10.59
N ILE A 66 -16.02 -15.24 10.04
CA ILE A 66 -16.22 -13.82 10.36
C ILE A 66 -17.58 -13.36 9.83
N GLY A 67 -18.39 -12.75 10.70
CA GLY A 67 -19.71 -12.22 10.33
C GLY A 67 -19.71 -10.72 10.03
N THR A 68 -18.69 -10.00 10.51
CA THR A 68 -18.57 -8.54 10.37
C THR A 68 -17.12 -8.16 10.06
N VAL A 69 -16.92 -7.27 9.11
CA VAL A 69 -15.63 -6.68 8.75
C VAL A 69 -15.63 -5.20 9.12
N THR A 70 -14.63 -4.78 9.88
CA THR A 70 -14.50 -3.41 10.40
C THR A 70 -13.38 -2.63 9.72
N SER A 71 -12.43 -3.32 9.09
CA SER A 71 -11.35 -2.70 8.33
C SER A 71 -10.92 -3.59 7.17
N VAL A 72 -10.57 -2.95 6.06
CA VAL A 72 -9.99 -3.56 4.86
C VAL A 72 -8.71 -2.81 4.50
N TYR A 73 -7.61 -3.52 4.34
CA TYR A 73 -6.33 -2.92 3.99
C TYR A 73 -5.80 -3.52 2.69
N PHE A 74 -5.68 -2.70 1.66
CA PHE A 74 -5.05 -3.05 0.39
C PHE A 74 -3.58 -2.62 0.46
N GLY A 75 -2.68 -3.61 0.54
CA GLY A 75 -1.23 -3.40 0.68
C GLY A 75 -0.39 -4.34 -0.20
N GLY A 76 0.92 -4.26 -0.07
CA GLY A 76 1.85 -5.22 -0.66
C GLY A 76 2.87 -4.57 -1.58
N GLY A 77 2.73 -4.81 -2.88
CA GLY A 77 3.50 -4.11 -3.92
C GLY A 77 3.01 -2.68 -4.09
N THR A 78 2.16 -2.43 -5.08
CA THR A 78 1.55 -1.11 -5.29
C THR A 78 0.07 -1.25 -5.61
N PRO A 79 -0.80 -1.39 -4.59
CA PRO A 79 -2.25 -1.53 -4.76
C PRO A 79 -2.89 -0.45 -5.62
N SER A 80 -2.38 0.79 -5.61
CA SER A 80 -2.85 1.86 -6.50
C SER A 80 -2.58 1.61 -8.00
N LEU A 81 -1.86 0.55 -8.39
CA LEU A 81 -1.78 0.06 -9.76
C LEU A 81 -3.00 -0.76 -10.17
N ALA A 82 -3.74 -1.33 -9.21
CA ALA A 82 -4.97 -2.04 -9.50
C ALA A 82 -5.98 -1.15 -10.23
N LYS A 83 -6.91 -1.82 -10.91
CA LYS A 83 -8.10 -1.16 -11.44
C LYS A 83 -9.03 -0.84 -10.26
N PRO A 84 -9.66 0.36 -10.19
CA PRO A 84 -10.63 0.67 -9.15
C PRO A 84 -11.76 -0.37 -9.06
N GLU A 85 -12.12 -0.98 -10.19
CA GLU A 85 -13.11 -2.07 -10.27
C GLU A 85 -12.67 -3.31 -9.49
N THR A 86 -11.35 -3.59 -9.39
CA THR A 86 -10.82 -4.68 -8.54
C THR A 86 -11.11 -4.39 -7.07
N ILE A 87 -10.87 -3.16 -6.61
CA ILE A 87 -11.14 -2.73 -5.24
C ILE A 87 -12.63 -2.84 -4.94
N GLN A 88 -13.47 -2.33 -5.84
CA GLN A 88 -14.92 -2.39 -5.72
C GLN A 88 -15.42 -3.84 -5.67
N ALA A 89 -14.93 -4.71 -6.54
CA ALA A 89 -15.30 -6.13 -6.58
C ALA A 89 -14.96 -6.83 -5.25
N VAL A 90 -13.77 -6.58 -4.70
CA VAL A 90 -13.37 -7.13 -3.39
C VAL A 90 -14.31 -6.65 -2.28
N LEU A 91 -14.60 -5.34 -2.21
CA LEU A 91 -15.49 -4.79 -1.17
C LEU A 91 -16.93 -5.30 -1.32
N ASN A 92 -17.42 -5.47 -2.54
CA ASN A 92 -18.74 -6.05 -2.79
C ASN A 92 -18.79 -7.51 -2.34
N THR A 93 -17.76 -8.31 -2.65
CA THR A 93 -17.65 -9.68 -2.13
C THR A 93 -17.67 -9.72 -0.61
N ILE A 94 -16.98 -8.80 0.07
CA ILE A 94 -17.06 -8.71 1.54
C ILE A 94 -18.51 -8.48 1.98
N ARG A 95 -19.22 -7.50 1.39
CA ARG A 95 -20.62 -7.19 1.72
C ARG A 95 -21.59 -8.35 1.45
N GLU A 96 -21.30 -9.17 0.44
CA GLU A 96 -22.11 -10.35 0.10
C GLU A 96 -21.89 -11.51 1.08
N GLN A 97 -20.68 -11.66 1.62
CA GLN A 97 -20.31 -12.78 2.50
C GLN A 97 -20.35 -12.44 3.99
N ALA A 98 -20.27 -11.15 4.36
CA ALA A 98 -20.23 -10.65 5.73
C ALA A 98 -20.76 -9.19 5.80
N CYS A 99 -21.02 -8.69 7.01
CA CYS A 99 -21.37 -7.29 7.21
C CYS A 99 -20.11 -6.40 7.13
N LEU A 100 -19.95 -5.61 6.08
CA LEU A 100 -18.97 -4.51 6.07
C LEU A 100 -19.61 -3.29 6.77
N THR A 101 -19.09 -2.89 7.93
CA THR A 101 -19.69 -1.79 8.70
C THR A 101 -19.66 -0.48 7.92
N GLU A 102 -20.66 0.39 8.11
CA GLU A 102 -20.76 1.69 7.41
C GLU A 102 -19.52 2.57 7.64
N ASN A 103 -18.95 2.51 8.85
CA ASN A 103 -17.75 3.26 9.22
C ASN A 103 -16.44 2.47 9.02
N ALA A 104 -16.47 1.38 8.23
CA ALA A 104 -15.28 0.58 8.00
C ALA A 104 -14.14 1.42 7.41
N GLU A 105 -12.96 1.26 7.97
CA GLU A 105 -11.77 1.84 7.35
C GLU A 105 -11.38 0.98 6.14
N VAL A 106 -11.23 1.61 4.98
CA VAL A 106 -10.75 0.96 3.77
C VAL A 106 -9.50 1.72 3.34
N THR A 107 -8.34 1.16 3.70
CA THR A 107 -7.04 1.76 3.41
C THR A 107 -6.48 1.23 2.09
N LEU A 108 -5.97 2.14 1.25
CA LEU A 108 -5.21 1.82 0.04
C LEU A 108 -3.79 2.40 0.12
N GLU A 109 -2.78 1.56 -0.04
CA GLU A 109 -1.41 2.03 -0.28
C GLU A 109 -1.27 2.60 -1.69
N ALA A 110 -0.69 3.80 -1.79
CA ALA A 110 -0.56 4.56 -3.02
C ALA A 110 0.87 5.05 -3.25
N ASN A 111 1.35 4.83 -4.47
CA ASN A 111 2.56 5.45 -4.98
C ASN A 111 2.22 6.82 -5.61
N PRO A 112 2.90 7.93 -5.28
CA PRO A 112 2.45 9.26 -5.66
C PRO A 112 2.90 9.72 -7.05
N THR A 113 2.89 8.83 -8.04
CA THR A 113 3.13 9.24 -9.44
C THR A 113 1.91 10.00 -9.98
N SER A 114 2.10 10.73 -11.08
CA SER A 114 1.00 11.45 -11.76
C SER A 114 -0.18 10.54 -12.13
N ALA A 115 0.09 9.42 -12.81
CA ALA A 115 -0.95 8.47 -13.25
C ALA A 115 -1.71 7.81 -12.08
N GLN A 116 -1.05 7.58 -10.95
CA GLN A 116 -1.69 6.99 -9.77
C GLN A 116 -2.54 8.05 -9.05
N THR A 117 -2.10 9.30 -9.05
CA THR A 117 -2.81 10.43 -8.44
C THR A 117 -4.16 10.68 -9.11
N GLU A 118 -4.22 10.60 -10.45
CA GLU A 118 -5.46 10.79 -11.22
C GLU A 118 -6.55 9.77 -10.84
N LYS A 119 -6.15 8.55 -10.42
CA LYS A 119 -7.07 7.48 -10.02
C LYS A 119 -7.59 7.61 -8.59
N LEU A 120 -7.06 8.52 -7.76
CA LEU A 120 -7.48 8.61 -6.36
C LEU A 120 -8.98 8.89 -6.20
N ARG A 121 -9.57 9.68 -7.10
CA ARG A 121 -11.01 9.95 -7.10
C ARG A 121 -11.82 8.69 -7.39
N THR A 122 -11.41 7.88 -8.36
CA THR A 122 -12.13 6.66 -8.71
C THR A 122 -11.96 5.59 -7.64
N PHE A 123 -10.81 5.52 -6.96
CA PHE A 123 -10.64 4.69 -5.76
C PHE A 123 -11.54 5.11 -4.61
N LYS A 124 -11.71 6.43 -4.37
CA LYS A 124 -12.68 6.92 -3.39
C LYS A 124 -14.10 6.45 -3.73
N THR A 125 -14.52 6.60 -4.99
CA THR A 125 -15.84 6.11 -5.46
C THR A 125 -15.96 4.58 -5.33
N ALA A 126 -14.87 3.83 -5.51
CA ALA A 126 -14.85 2.39 -5.33
C ALA A 126 -15.02 1.94 -3.87
N GLY A 127 -14.89 2.86 -2.90
CA GLY A 127 -15.11 2.61 -1.48
C GLY A 127 -13.87 2.75 -0.60
N VAL A 128 -12.74 3.23 -1.12
CA VAL A 128 -11.58 3.59 -0.30
C VAL A 128 -11.93 4.78 0.60
N THR A 129 -11.58 4.71 1.88
CA THR A 129 -11.85 5.76 2.87
C THR A 129 -10.58 6.32 3.49
N ARG A 130 -9.41 5.69 3.28
CA ARG A 130 -8.11 6.15 3.78
C ARG A 130 -6.97 5.82 2.81
N LEU A 131 -5.94 6.66 2.77
CA LEU A 131 -4.72 6.42 1.97
C LEU A 131 -3.47 6.26 2.84
N SER A 132 -2.53 5.40 2.41
CA SER A 132 -1.12 5.43 2.86
C SER A 132 -0.25 5.81 1.67
N VAL A 133 0.39 6.97 1.70
CA VAL A 133 1.14 7.51 0.55
C VAL A 133 2.64 7.32 0.74
N GLY A 134 3.25 6.52 -0.13
CA GLY A 134 4.68 6.24 -0.12
C GLY A 134 5.53 7.39 -0.66
N VAL A 135 5.70 8.48 0.10
CA VAL A 135 6.52 9.64 -0.32
C VAL A 135 8.00 9.30 -0.29
N GLN A 136 8.44 8.64 0.79
CA GLN A 136 9.80 8.17 1.09
C GLN A 136 10.84 9.28 1.31
N SER A 137 10.86 10.30 0.45
CA SER A 137 11.75 11.46 0.59
C SER A 137 11.13 12.70 -0.05
N PHE A 138 11.47 13.88 0.49
CA PHE A 138 11.21 15.18 -0.13
C PHE A 138 12.44 15.76 -0.84
N LEU A 139 13.40 14.90 -1.21
CA LEU A 139 14.59 15.22 -2.00
C LEU A 139 14.69 14.27 -3.20
N ASP A 140 14.74 14.82 -4.42
CA ASP A 140 14.75 14.02 -5.65
C ASP A 140 16.02 13.15 -5.78
N GLU A 141 17.15 13.58 -5.21
CA GLU A 141 18.39 12.79 -5.19
C GLU A 141 18.21 11.48 -4.41
N ASP A 142 17.57 11.55 -3.25
CA ASP A 142 17.26 10.37 -2.43
C ASP A 142 16.23 9.46 -3.10
N LEU A 143 15.22 10.03 -3.76
CA LEU A 143 14.24 9.26 -4.53
C LEU A 143 14.94 8.48 -5.67
N LYS A 144 15.88 9.11 -6.36
CA LYS A 144 16.70 8.45 -7.39
C LYS A 144 17.57 7.33 -6.80
N LEU A 145 18.24 7.58 -5.67
CA LEU A 145 19.05 6.57 -4.97
C LEU A 145 18.21 5.36 -4.55
N MET A 146 16.96 5.60 -4.13
CA MET A 146 15.99 4.57 -3.79
C MET A 146 15.32 3.91 -5.01
N ASN A 147 15.65 4.36 -6.23
CA ASN A 147 15.04 3.96 -7.49
C ASN A 147 13.50 4.08 -7.47
N ARG A 148 12.99 5.20 -6.95
CA ARG A 148 11.57 5.57 -6.99
C ARG A 148 11.22 6.12 -8.37
N ASP A 149 9.99 5.87 -8.82
CA ASP A 149 9.44 6.27 -10.13
C ASP A 149 8.59 7.55 -10.05
N HIS A 150 8.75 8.33 -8.99
CA HIS A 150 8.08 9.60 -8.77
C HIS A 150 9.08 10.68 -8.36
N SER A 151 8.74 11.94 -8.61
CA SER A 151 9.47 13.13 -8.14
C SER A 151 8.86 13.74 -6.87
N VAL A 152 9.61 14.63 -6.21
CA VAL A 152 9.08 15.43 -5.09
C VAL A 152 7.87 16.26 -5.52
N ALA A 153 7.90 16.83 -6.73
CA ALA A 153 6.77 17.61 -7.26
C ALA A 153 5.50 16.77 -7.43
N GLU A 154 5.64 15.53 -7.92
CA GLU A 154 4.51 14.60 -8.01
C GLU A 154 4.01 14.18 -6.62
N SER A 155 4.92 13.98 -5.66
CA SER A 155 4.55 13.75 -4.26
C SER A 155 3.71 14.89 -3.70
N GLU A 156 4.18 16.13 -3.83
CA GLU A 156 3.45 17.30 -3.35
C GLU A 156 2.08 17.47 -4.04
N HIS A 157 2.00 17.17 -5.34
CA HIS A 157 0.74 17.18 -6.07
C HIS A 157 -0.22 16.11 -5.53
N CYS A 158 0.25 14.87 -5.39
CA CYS A 158 -0.51 13.76 -4.84
C CYS A 158 -1.05 14.08 -3.44
N LEU A 159 -0.21 14.65 -2.57
CA LEU A 159 -0.61 15.02 -1.20
C LEU A 159 -1.70 16.11 -1.19
N LYS A 160 -1.62 17.10 -2.09
CA LYS A 160 -2.68 18.12 -2.25
C LYS A 160 -4.01 17.48 -2.70
N VAL A 161 -3.96 16.50 -3.61
CA VAL A 161 -5.14 15.77 -4.06
C VAL A 161 -5.69 14.87 -2.95
N ALA A 162 -4.81 14.16 -2.23
CA ALA A 162 -5.16 13.31 -1.10
C ALA A 162 -5.84 14.12 0.02
N GLN A 163 -5.32 15.29 0.40
CA GLN A 163 -5.93 16.16 1.39
C GLN A 163 -7.35 16.60 0.99
N LYS A 164 -7.58 16.89 -0.31
CA LYS A 164 -8.90 17.29 -0.82
C LYS A 164 -9.89 16.12 -0.85
N LEU A 165 -9.43 14.93 -1.23
CA LEU A 165 -10.29 13.75 -1.39
C LEU A 165 -10.49 12.99 -0.07
N PHE A 166 -9.49 12.95 0.79
CA PHE A 166 -9.45 12.18 2.04
C PHE A 166 -9.02 13.08 3.20
N PRO A 167 -9.77 14.17 3.49
CA PRO A 167 -9.40 15.09 4.55
C PRO A 167 -9.24 14.31 5.86
N ASP A 168 -8.11 14.52 6.55
CA ASP A 168 -7.73 13.83 7.80
C ASP A 168 -7.57 12.29 7.71
N ARG A 169 -7.70 11.71 6.52
CA ARG A 169 -7.75 10.25 6.30
C ARG A 169 -6.66 9.82 5.30
N PHE A 170 -5.47 10.35 5.46
CA PHE A 170 -4.29 9.83 4.79
C PHE A 170 -3.07 9.93 5.70
N ASN A 171 -2.08 9.06 5.48
CA ASN A 171 -0.74 9.20 6.04
C ASN A 171 0.30 9.31 4.93
N ILE A 172 1.50 9.73 5.33
CA ILE A 172 2.69 9.66 4.48
C ILE A 172 3.70 8.71 5.11
N ASP A 173 4.39 7.95 4.27
CA ASP A 173 5.50 7.10 4.66
C ASP A 173 6.80 7.78 4.24
N VAL A 174 7.75 7.91 5.18
CA VAL A 174 9.06 8.57 4.96
C VAL A 174 10.17 7.63 5.44
N ILE A 175 11.26 7.58 4.68
CA ILE A 175 12.44 6.76 4.99
C ILE A 175 13.61 7.66 5.44
N PHE A 176 14.19 7.33 6.59
CA PHE A 176 15.38 7.97 7.17
C PHE A 176 16.54 6.97 7.28
N GLY A 177 17.73 7.45 7.64
CA GLY A 177 18.96 6.64 7.64
C GLY A 177 19.48 6.36 6.23
N ARG A 178 19.25 7.30 5.30
CA ARG A 178 19.68 7.18 3.90
C ARG A 178 21.18 7.54 3.79
N PRO A 179 21.89 7.01 2.79
CA PRO A 179 23.31 7.35 2.58
C PRO A 179 23.52 8.86 2.54
N HIS A 180 24.54 9.35 3.26
CA HIS A 180 24.89 10.76 3.38
C HIS A 180 23.83 11.65 4.08
N GLN A 181 22.80 11.06 4.70
CA GLN A 181 21.78 11.82 5.43
C GLN A 181 22.32 12.34 6.76
N THR A 182 22.56 13.64 6.84
CA THR A 182 22.90 14.29 8.11
C THR A 182 21.67 14.46 9.02
N LEU A 183 21.89 14.55 10.33
CA LEU A 183 20.83 14.93 11.28
C LEU A 183 20.17 16.27 10.90
N SER A 184 20.97 17.23 10.42
CA SER A 184 20.48 18.56 10.06
C SER A 184 19.53 18.55 8.85
N SER A 185 19.83 17.74 7.83
CA SER A 185 18.96 17.56 6.66
C SER A 185 17.72 16.77 7.04
N TRP A 186 17.86 15.74 7.88
CA TRP A 186 16.71 14.97 8.37
C TRP A 186 15.72 15.83 9.16
N VAL A 187 16.19 16.69 10.07
CA VAL A 187 15.32 17.59 10.83
C VAL A 187 14.54 18.55 9.91
N LYS A 188 15.18 19.07 8.85
CA LYS A 188 14.51 19.93 7.86
C LYS A 188 13.42 19.18 7.11
N GLU A 189 13.72 17.97 6.66
CA GLU A 189 12.77 17.13 5.93
C GLU A 189 11.61 16.66 6.80
N LEU A 190 11.87 16.26 8.05
CA LEU A 190 10.84 15.85 9.00
C LEU A 190 9.86 17.01 9.29
N ARG A 191 10.35 18.25 9.42
CA ARG A 191 9.48 19.43 9.52
C ARG A 191 8.59 19.59 8.30
N LYS A 192 9.12 19.35 7.09
CA LYS A 192 8.33 19.36 5.85
C LYS A 192 7.26 18.26 5.86
N ALA A 193 7.62 17.04 6.26
CA ALA A 193 6.72 15.89 6.37
C ALA A 193 5.55 16.18 7.33
N ILE A 194 5.83 16.70 8.53
CA ILE A 194 4.81 17.08 9.52
C ILE A 194 3.94 18.24 8.98
N GLY A 195 4.54 19.18 8.24
CA GLY A 195 3.85 20.30 7.62
C GLY A 195 2.87 19.95 6.50
N VAL A 196 2.83 18.70 6.03
CA VAL A 196 1.89 18.24 4.99
C VAL A 196 0.42 18.32 5.46
N GLY A 197 0.17 18.34 6.77
CA GLY A 197 -1.18 18.40 7.33
C GLY A 197 -1.86 17.05 7.48
N SER A 198 -1.13 15.95 7.25
CA SER A 198 -1.60 14.61 7.65
C SER A 198 -1.60 14.47 9.17
N LYS A 199 -2.62 13.77 9.71
CA LYS A 199 -2.67 13.39 11.13
C LYS A 199 -1.72 12.23 11.50
N HIS A 200 -1.07 11.61 10.51
CA HIS A 200 -0.19 10.47 10.72
C HIS A 200 1.01 10.49 9.76
N VAL A 201 2.21 10.34 10.30
CA VAL A 201 3.45 10.17 9.54
C VAL A 201 4.08 8.86 10.00
N SER A 202 4.30 7.94 9.06
CA SER A 202 5.03 6.71 9.31
C SER A 202 6.51 6.94 9.00
N LEU A 203 7.39 6.63 9.96
CA LEU A 203 8.83 6.77 9.81
C LEU A 203 9.47 5.38 9.75
N TYR A 204 10.20 5.12 8.67
CA TYR A 204 10.91 3.86 8.46
C TYR A 204 12.41 4.12 8.39
N GLN A 205 13.19 3.33 9.12
CA GLN A 205 14.64 3.32 8.93
C GLN A 205 14.96 2.55 7.65
N LEU A 206 15.85 3.07 6.81
CA LEU A 206 16.40 2.35 5.68
C LEU A 206 17.22 1.16 6.21
N THR A 207 16.77 -0.06 5.94
CA THR A 207 17.47 -1.28 6.33
C THR A 207 18.10 -1.96 5.11
N VAL A 208 19.28 -2.55 5.33
CA VAL A 208 20.00 -3.30 4.30
C VAL A 208 19.58 -4.77 4.36
N GLU A 209 18.59 -5.12 3.56
CA GLU A 209 17.98 -6.45 3.58
C GLU A 209 18.61 -7.39 2.56
N ARG A 210 18.86 -8.65 2.96
CA ARG A 210 19.46 -9.66 2.07
C ARG A 210 18.62 -9.83 0.81
N GLY A 211 19.29 -9.89 -0.34
CA GLY A 211 18.65 -10.10 -1.65
C GLY A 211 18.16 -8.82 -2.33
N THR A 212 18.28 -7.66 -1.69
CA THR A 212 17.92 -6.37 -2.31
C THR A 212 19.04 -5.82 -3.20
N PRO A 213 18.72 -4.94 -4.18
CA PRO A 213 19.72 -4.15 -4.89
C PRO A 213 20.64 -3.36 -3.94
N LEU A 214 20.10 -2.78 -2.86
CA LEU A 214 20.86 -2.04 -1.86
C LEU A 214 21.92 -2.92 -1.18
N ALA A 215 21.54 -4.12 -0.70
CA ALA A 215 22.50 -5.05 -0.10
C ALA A 215 23.63 -5.44 -1.06
N ARG A 216 23.33 -5.58 -2.36
CA ARG A 216 24.36 -5.84 -3.38
C ARG A 216 25.30 -4.65 -3.60
N ALA A 217 24.77 -3.42 -3.55
CA ALA A 217 25.56 -2.20 -3.70
C ALA A 217 26.48 -1.97 -2.48
N VAL A 218 25.96 -2.17 -1.26
CA VAL A 218 26.74 -2.13 -0.02
C VAL A 218 27.86 -3.17 -0.05
N ASN A 219 27.57 -4.42 -0.44
CA ASN A 219 28.60 -5.47 -0.54
C ASN A 219 29.68 -5.16 -1.60
N ARG A 220 29.41 -4.28 -2.57
CA ARG A 220 30.37 -3.83 -3.59
C ARG A 220 31.05 -2.50 -3.22
N ASN A 221 30.78 -1.94 -2.03
CA ASN A 221 31.22 -0.60 -1.62
C ASN A 221 30.79 0.53 -2.58
N GLU A 222 29.66 0.36 -3.30
CA GLU A 222 29.09 1.38 -4.18
C GLU A 222 28.19 2.36 -3.41
N VAL A 223 27.64 1.90 -2.29
CA VAL A 223 26.89 2.70 -1.33
C VAL A 223 27.60 2.52 0.00
N VAL A 224 28.25 3.58 0.45
CA VAL A 224 29.02 3.64 1.68
C VAL A 224 28.54 4.86 2.45
N ASP A 225 28.38 4.70 3.76
CA ASP A 225 28.12 5.77 4.71
C ASP A 225 29.33 5.91 5.63
#